data_AF-A0A397U5X1-F1
#
_entry.id   AF-A0A397U5X1-F1
#
_cell.length_a   1.000
_cell.length_b   1.000
_cell.length_c   1.000
_cell.angle_alpha   90.00
_cell.angle_beta   90.00
_cell.angle_gamma   90.00
#
_symmetry.space_group_name_H-M   'P 1'
#
loop_
_entity.id
_entity.type
_entity.pdbx_description
1 polymer ?
#
loop_
_entity_poly.entity_id
_entity_poly.type
_entity_poly.pdbx_seq_one_letter_code
_entity_poly.pdbx_strand_id
1 'polypeptide(L)'
;MWEISSCYPPFKDDVEQHQLALLILDIKDGVRESPIEGTPPAYVKIYTDCWQYDPESRPDIQQNFLNLLEVLSINNEQAINRNAYDTDVLEDHESSQKFDQNSLVLSMFISDSTHAILMQNATSLLAHDKTDKYKKRLVDFDKSLKIEPNNADALKGRREIYSMMKRYEESLTDLNKSLEIEPNNALA
;
A
#
# COMPACT_ATOMS: atom_id res chain seq x y z
N MET A 1 -1.19 -7.03 -5.10
CA MET A 1 -0.19 -6.45 -6.04
C MET A 1 -0.88 -5.54 -7.06
N TRP A 2 -1.97 -5.98 -7.69
CA TRP A 2 -2.80 -5.11 -8.54
C TRP A 2 -3.24 -3.79 -7.86
N GLU A 3 -3.67 -3.84 -6.59
CA GLU A 3 -4.03 -2.64 -5.79
C GLU A 3 -2.91 -1.58 -5.72
N ILE A 4 -1.65 -1.99 -5.81
CA ILE A 4 -0.50 -1.07 -5.79
C ILE A 4 -0.41 -0.31 -7.11
N SER A 5 -0.64 -0.99 -8.23
CA SER A 5 -0.67 -0.36 -9.56
C SER A 5 -1.93 0.48 -9.79
N SER A 6 -3.09 0.04 -9.29
CA SER A 6 -4.37 0.73 -9.51
C SER A 6 -4.66 1.83 -8.50
N CYS A 7 -4.07 1.75 -7.30
CA CYS A 7 -4.42 2.58 -6.15
C CYS A 7 -5.91 2.50 -5.75
N TYR A 8 -6.60 1.42 -6.15
CA TYR A 8 -8.01 1.18 -5.85
C TYR A 8 -8.20 -0.21 -5.22
N PRO A 9 -9.24 -0.37 -4.37
CA PRO A 9 -9.69 -1.69 -3.97
C PRO A 9 -10.09 -2.53 -5.21
N PRO A 10 -9.90 -3.86 -5.19
CA PRO A 10 -10.41 -4.78 -6.20
C PRO A 10 -11.90 -4.59 -6.43
N PHE A 11 -12.34 -4.66 -7.69
CA PHE A 11 -13.77 -4.61 -8.06
C PHE A 11 -14.49 -3.33 -7.60
N LYS A 12 -13.76 -2.22 -7.42
CA LYS A 12 -14.30 -0.93 -6.94
C LYS A 12 -15.44 -0.39 -7.83
N ASP A 13 -15.37 -0.62 -9.13
CA ASP A 13 -16.36 -0.10 -10.10
C ASP A 13 -17.56 -1.05 -10.29
N ASP A 14 -17.49 -2.26 -9.71
CA ASP A 14 -18.46 -3.34 -9.88
C ASP A 14 -19.55 -3.39 -8.79
N VAL A 15 -19.54 -2.40 -7.88
CA VAL A 15 -20.32 -2.37 -6.63
C VAL A 15 -21.84 -2.20 -6.89
N GLU A 16 -22.25 -1.76 -8.07
CA GLU A 16 -23.68 -1.70 -8.44
C GLU A 16 -24.25 -3.03 -8.98
N GLN A 17 -23.42 -4.00 -9.40
CA GLN A 17 -23.89 -5.25 -10.00
C GLN A 17 -23.62 -6.51 -9.16
N HIS A 18 -22.62 -6.49 -8.28
CA HIS A 18 -22.21 -7.69 -7.56
C HIS A 18 -22.56 -7.57 -6.08
N GLN A 19 -23.71 -8.13 -5.69
CA GLN A 19 -23.91 -8.50 -4.29
C GLN A 19 -22.72 -9.39 -3.89
N LEU A 20 -22.15 -9.20 -2.70
CA LEU A 20 -20.93 -9.89 -2.24
C LEU A 20 -20.95 -11.42 -2.49
N ALA A 21 -22.13 -12.03 -2.47
CA ALA A 21 -22.37 -13.44 -2.79
C ALA A 21 -22.10 -13.81 -4.27
N LEU A 22 -22.43 -12.93 -5.23
CA LEU A 22 -22.15 -13.13 -6.66
C LEU A 22 -20.66 -12.98 -6.93
N LEU A 23 -20.00 -11.98 -6.33
CA LEU A 23 -18.57 -11.76 -6.51
C LEU A 23 -17.72 -12.97 -6.10
N ILE A 24 -18.12 -13.69 -5.05
CA ILE A 24 -17.45 -14.92 -4.62
C ILE A 24 -17.54 -16.01 -5.70
N LEU A 25 -18.68 -16.12 -6.39
CA LEU A 25 -18.85 -17.06 -7.50
C LEU A 25 -18.01 -16.63 -8.71
N ASP A 26 -18.02 -15.35 -9.06
CA ASP A 26 -17.24 -14.83 -10.19
C ASP A 26 -15.73 -15.03 -9.99
N ILE A 27 -15.22 -14.74 -8.79
CA ILE A 27 -13.80 -14.98 -8.45
C ILE A 27 -13.47 -16.47 -8.54
N LYS A 28 -14.38 -17.35 -8.10
CA LYS A 28 -14.22 -18.80 -8.23
C LYS A 28 -14.19 -19.25 -9.69
N ASP A 29 -14.97 -18.62 -10.54
CA ASP A 29 -15.03 -18.87 -11.99
C ASP A 29 -13.86 -18.21 -12.75
N GLY A 30 -12.96 -17.53 -12.03
CA GLY A 30 -11.71 -16.99 -12.56
C GLY A 30 -11.77 -15.53 -12.97
N VAL A 31 -12.87 -14.82 -12.67
CA VAL A 31 -12.95 -13.37 -12.87
C VAL A 31 -11.89 -12.68 -12.00
N ARG A 32 -11.14 -11.77 -12.63
CA ARG A 32 -10.06 -10.98 -12.03
C ARG A 32 -10.14 -9.56 -12.54
N GLU A 33 -9.48 -8.66 -11.83
CA GLU A 33 -9.39 -7.25 -12.16
C GLU A 33 -8.68 -7.06 -13.51
N SER A 34 -9.11 -6.06 -14.28
CA SER A 34 -8.43 -5.72 -15.53
C SER A 34 -7.11 -4.96 -15.23
N PRO A 35 -6.00 -5.25 -15.94
CA PRO A 35 -4.78 -4.47 -15.81
C PRO A 35 -5.02 -2.99 -16.10
N ILE A 36 -4.41 -2.11 -15.31
CA ILE A 36 -4.51 -0.66 -15.48
C ILE A 36 -3.54 -0.18 -16.55
N GLU A 37 -4.02 0.71 -17.43
CA GLU A 37 -3.22 1.32 -18.48
C GLU A 37 -1.97 2.02 -17.91
N GLY A 38 -0.83 1.87 -18.59
CA GLY A 38 0.46 2.40 -18.14
C GLY A 38 1.20 1.53 -17.13
N THR A 39 0.59 0.45 -16.62
CA THR A 39 1.32 -0.53 -15.79
C THR A 39 2.33 -1.30 -16.64
N PRO A 40 3.62 -1.39 -16.24
CA PRO A 40 4.62 -2.14 -17.00
C PRO A 40 4.18 -3.59 -17.26
N PRO A 41 4.23 -4.11 -18.49
CA PRO A 41 3.74 -5.46 -18.82
C PRO A 41 4.37 -6.57 -17.99
N ALA A 42 5.66 -6.43 -17.68
CA ALA A 42 6.36 -7.38 -16.82
C ALA A 42 5.83 -7.37 -15.38
N TYR A 43 5.41 -6.21 -14.86
CA TYR A 43 4.76 -6.12 -13.54
C TYR A 43 3.35 -6.72 -13.57
N VAL A 44 2.59 -6.48 -14.66
CA VAL A 44 1.29 -7.12 -14.89
C VAL A 44 1.43 -8.64 -14.80
N LYS A 45 2.40 -9.19 -15.54
CA LYS A 45 2.68 -10.62 -15.57
C LYS A 45 2.90 -11.21 -14.17
N ILE A 46 3.65 -10.52 -13.29
CA ILE A 46 3.93 -11.03 -11.94
C ILE A 46 2.63 -11.29 -11.16
N TYR A 47 1.71 -10.33 -11.13
CA TYR A 47 0.48 -10.51 -10.35
C TYR A 47 -0.54 -11.41 -11.04
N THR A 48 -0.57 -11.46 -12.37
CA THR A 48 -1.43 -12.40 -13.10
C THR A 48 -0.96 -13.85 -12.94
N ASP A 49 0.36 -14.07 -12.88
CA ASP A 49 0.94 -15.40 -12.59
C ASP A 49 0.57 -15.86 -11.17
N CYS A 50 0.31 -14.93 -10.24
CA CYS A 50 -0.19 -15.26 -8.90
C CYS A 50 -1.68 -15.65 -8.86
N TRP A 51 -2.45 -15.42 -9.93
CA TRP A 51 -3.90 -15.68 -9.97
C TRP A 51 -4.28 -17.13 -10.28
N GLN A 52 -3.30 -18.01 -10.51
CA GLN A 52 -3.54 -19.41 -10.85
C GLN A 52 -4.43 -20.09 -9.81
N TYR A 53 -5.43 -20.84 -10.28
CA TYR A 53 -6.37 -21.54 -9.40
C TYR A 53 -5.64 -22.59 -8.55
N ASP A 54 -4.82 -23.41 -9.20
CA ASP A 54 -3.97 -24.40 -8.55
C ASP A 54 -2.82 -23.72 -7.77
N PRO A 55 -2.72 -23.93 -6.44
CA PRO A 55 -1.66 -23.32 -5.63
C PRO A 55 -0.24 -23.72 -6.05
N GLU A 56 -0.04 -24.95 -6.53
CA GLU A 56 1.27 -25.44 -6.95
C GLU A 56 1.73 -24.80 -8.28
N SER A 57 0.78 -24.29 -9.07
CA SER A 57 1.04 -23.56 -10.31
C SER A 57 1.40 -22.09 -10.07
N ARG A 58 1.32 -21.59 -8.83
CA ARG A 58 1.67 -20.21 -8.50
C ARG A 58 3.18 -20.08 -8.32
N PRO A 59 3.78 -18.96 -8.75
CA PRO A 59 5.19 -18.71 -8.51
C PRO A 59 5.47 -18.58 -7.01
N ASP A 60 6.63 -19.07 -6.59
CA ASP A 60 7.10 -18.88 -5.23
C ASP A 60 7.53 -17.41 -4.98
N ILE A 61 7.64 -17.06 -3.70
CA ILE A 61 7.96 -15.69 -3.30
C ILE A 61 9.34 -15.22 -3.76
N GLN A 62 10.32 -16.11 -3.90
CA GLN A 62 11.65 -15.80 -4.39
C GLN A 62 11.62 -15.50 -5.89
N GLN A 63 10.88 -16.29 -6.67
CA GLN A 63 10.70 -16.03 -8.09
C GLN A 63 9.99 -14.69 -8.33
N ASN A 64 8.95 -14.38 -7.55
CA ASN A 64 8.28 -13.08 -7.62
C ASN A 64 9.21 -11.91 -7.28
N PHE A 65 10.08 -12.10 -6.29
CA PHE A 65 11.07 -11.09 -5.92
C PHE A 65 12.10 -10.86 -7.06
N LEU A 66 12.61 -11.93 -7.66
CA LEU A 66 13.53 -11.84 -8.80
C LEU A 66 12.87 -11.15 -10.01
N ASN A 67 11.64 -11.53 -10.34
CA ASN A 67 10.90 -10.88 -11.44
C ASN A 67 10.69 -9.39 -11.17
N LEU A 68 10.43 -9.00 -9.92
CA LEU A 68 10.27 -7.59 -9.56
C LEU A 68 11.57 -6.80 -9.73
N LEU A 69 12.71 -7.37 -9.34
CA LEU A 69 14.03 -6.76 -9.56
C LEU A 69 14.33 -6.54 -11.05
N GLU A 70 13.89 -7.47 -11.91
CA GLU A 70 14.01 -7.34 -13.36
C GLU A 70 13.18 -6.16 -13.89
N VAL A 71 11.91 -6.01 -13.45
CA VAL A 71 11.07 -4.87 -13.82
C VAL A 71 11.73 -3.54 -13.46
N LEU A 72 12.31 -3.46 -12.26
CA LEU A 72 12.98 -2.24 -11.79
C LEU A 72 14.25 -1.93 -12.59
N SER A 73 15.00 -2.97 -12.98
CA SER A 73 16.19 -2.85 -13.83
C SER A 73 15.84 -2.33 -15.24
N ILE A 74 14.76 -2.83 -15.85
CA ILE A 74 14.28 -2.40 -17.18
C ILE A 74 13.89 -0.91 -17.17
N ASN A 75 13.28 -0.44 -16.08
CA ASN A 75 12.92 0.98 -15.95
C ASN A 75 14.15 1.89 -15.90
N ASN A 76 15.29 1.39 -15.40
CA ASN A 76 16.54 2.14 -15.30
C ASN A 76 17.24 2.26 -16.67
N GLU A 77 17.21 1.23 -17.51
CA GLU A 77 17.76 1.28 -18.88
C GLU A 77 16.97 2.22 -19.80
N GLN A 78 15.64 2.28 -19.66
CA GLN A 78 14.80 3.22 -20.40
C GLN A 78 14.96 4.68 -19.93
N ALA A 79 15.39 4.91 -18.70
CA ALA A 79 15.70 6.24 -18.19
C ALA A 79 17.01 6.78 -18.76
N ILE A 80 18.00 5.91 -19.03
CA ILE A 80 19.27 6.28 -19.67
C ILE A 80 19.05 6.66 -21.14
N ASN A 81 18.17 5.94 -21.86
CA ASN A 81 17.88 6.22 -23.28
C ASN A 81 17.04 7.49 -23.53
N ARG A 82 16.34 8.04 -22.54
CA ARG A 82 15.62 9.32 -22.68
C ARG A 82 16.52 10.55 -22.56
N ASN A 83 17.71 10.40 -21.98
CA ASN A 83 18.67 11.50 -21.81
C ASN A 83 19.71 11.58 -22.94
N ALA A 84 19.62 10.72 -23.96
CA ALA A 84 20.58 10.65 -25.07
C ALA A 84 20.10 11.37 -26.35
N TYR A 85 18.95 12.04 -26.33
CA TYR A 85 18.37 12.74 -27.49
C TYR A 85 18.07 14.21 -27.17
N ASP A 86 19.06 14.94 -26.67
CA ASP A 86 19.09 16.41 -26.74
C ASP A 86 20.45 16.95 -26.25
N THR A 87 21.52 16.67 -26.99
CA THR A 87 22.75 17.50 -26.92
C THR A 87 23.58 17.30 -28.19
N ASP A 88 23.05 17.77 -29.32
CA ASP A 88 23.89 18.05 -30.48
C ASP A 88 24.65 19.37 -30.27
N VAL A 89 25.95 19.32 -30.60
CA VAL A 89 26.92 20.42 -30.81
C VAL A 89 27.58 21.06 -29.58
N LEU A 90 28.77 20.58 -29.21
CA LEU A 90 30.08 21.18 -29.57
C LEU A 90 31.22 20.30 -29.02
N GLU A 91 32.03 19.77 -29.93
CA GLU A 91 33.32 19.14 -29.65
C GLU A 91 34.27 20.15 -29.00
N ASP A 92 34.99 19.76 -27.93
CA ASP A 92 36.45 19.67 -28.03
C ASP A 92 37.15 19.11 -26.78
N HIS A 93 38.21 18.36 -27.08
CA HIS A 93 39.40 18.02 -26.29
C HIS A 93 39.37 16.94 -25.18
N GLU A 94 39.99 15.84 -25.57
CA GLU A 94 40.62 14.75 -24.80
C GLU A 94 41.16 15.14 -23.41
N SER A 95 40.80 14.33 -22.40
CA SER A 95 41.82 13.72 -21.54
C SER A 95 41.26 12.46 -20.88
N SER A 96 41.93 11.34 -21.16
CA SER A 96 41.68 10.03 -20.56
C SER A 96 41.93 10.07 -19.05
N GLN A 97 40.90 10.35 -18.26
CA GLN A 97 40.82 9.88 -16.88
C GLN A 97 39.81 8.75 -16.83
N LYS A 98 40.33 7.53 -16.65
CA LYS A 98 39.57 6.33 -16.35
C LYS A 98 38.90 6.56 -14.99
N PHE A 99 37.72 7.19 -15.00
CA PHE A 99 36.92 7.41 -13.82
C PHE A 99 36.48 6.04 -13.31
N ASP A 100 36.93 5.71 -12.12
CA ASP A 100 36.66 4.44 -11.45
C ASP A 100 35.14 4.28 -11.29
N GLN A 101 34.56 3.36 -12.06
CA GLN A 101 33.12 3.05 -12.02
C GLN A 101 32.70 2.61 -10.60
N ASN A 102 33.63 2.18 -9.74
CA ASN A 102 33.34 1.87 -8.34
C ASN A 102 33.09 3.11 -7.47
N SER A 103 33.53 4.31 -7.88
CA SER A 103 33.26 5.56 -7.15
C SER A 103 31.82 6.03 -7.32
N LEU A 104 31.24 5.85 -8.52
CA LEU A 104 29.81 6.07 -8.77
C LEU A 104 28.95 5.02 -8.07
N VAL A 105 29.38 3.76 -8.07
CA VAL A 105 28.70 2.66 -7.38
C VAL A 105 28.66 2.91 -5.86
N LEU A 106 29.75 3.40 -5.25
CA LEU A 106 29.75 3.78 -3.83
C LEU A 106 28.81 4.97 -3.54
N SER A 107 28.73 5.95 -4.45
CA SER A 107 27.76 7.06 -4.33
C SER A 107 26.30 6.61 -4.53
N MET A 108 26.06 5.57 -5.35
CA MET A 108 24.78 4.88 -5.47
C MET A 108 24.42 4.13 -4.17
N PHE A 109 25.37 3.45 -3.53
CA PHE A 109 25.14 2.77 -2.25
C PHE A 109 24.83 3.73 -1.09
N ILE A 110 25.36 4.96 -1.10
CA ILE A 110 24.98 5.99 -0.11
C ILE A 110 23.54 6.49 -0.35
N SER A 111 23.05 6.46 -1.60
CA SER A 111 21.68 6.87 -1.94
C SER A 111 20.60 5.89 -1.43
N ASP A 112 20.91 4.59 -1.32
CA ASP A 112 19.99 3.59 -0.73
C ASP A 112 19.76 3.84 0.76
N SER A 113 20.78 4.29 1.50
CA SER A 113 20.57 4.72 2.89
C SER A 113 19.66 5.93 2.96
N THR A 114 19.78 6.90 2.06
CA THR A 114 18.88 8.07 2.06
C THR A 114 17.48 7.75 1.57
N HIS A 115 17.30 6.84 0.61
CA HIS A 115 15.98 6.43 0.12
C HIS A 115 15.28 5.53 1.15
N ALA A 116 15.99 4.58 1.77
CA ALA A 116 15.49 3.79 2.86
C ALA A 116 15.17 4.66 4.09
N ILE A 117 16.01 5.64 4.44
CA ILE A 117 15.73 6.62 5.51
C ILE A 117 14.54 7.51 5.13
N LEU A 118 14.43 7.98 3.88
CA LEU A 118 13.28 8.77 3.41
C LEU A 118 12.00 7.94 3.42
N MET A 119 12.03 6.67 3.02
CA MET A 119 10.88 5.76 3.12
C MET A 119 10.56 5.41 4.59
N GLN A 120 11.56 5.18 5.44
CA GLN A 120 11.38 4.93 6.87
C GLN A 120 10.82 6.16 7.57
N ASN A 121 11.28 7.36 7.20
CA ASN A 121 10.79 8.63 7.73
C ASN A 121 9.41 8.97 7.17
N ALA A 122 9.12 8.68 5.89
CA ALA A 122 7.79 8.88 5.31
C ALA A 122 6.76 7.91 5.90
N THR A 123 7.13 6.63 6.11
CA THR A 123 6.28 5.65 6.79
C THR A 123 6.11 6.00 8.26
N SER A 124 7.16 6.44 8.95
CA SER A 124 7.10 6.94 10.32
C SER A 124 6.26 8.21 10.43
N LEU A 125 6.39 9.16 9.49
CA LEU A 125 5.62 10.40 9.44
C LEU A 125 4.14 10.13 9.15
N LEU A 126 3.83 9.26 8.20
CA LEU A 126 2.45 8.84 7.90
C LEU A 126 1.85 8.03 9.07
N ALA A 127 2.65 7.22 9.75
CA ALA A 127 2.23 6.52 10.96
C ALA A 127 2.00 7.50 12.12
N HIS A 128 2.84 8.53 12.25
CA HIS A 128 2.71 9.59 13.25
C HIS A 128 1.45 10.43 12.99
N ASP A 129 1.21 10.83 11.73
CA ASP A 129 0.04 11.62 11.34
C ASP A 129 -1.28 10.83 11.56
N LYS A 130 -1.31 9.53 11.21
CA LYS A 130 -2.42 8.64 11.54
C LYS A 130 -2.63 8.56 13.05
N THR A 131 -1.56 8.38 13.81
CA THR A 131 -1.61 8.28 15.28
C THR A 131 -2.11 9.57 15.92
N ASP A 132 -1.69 10.74 15.42
CA ASP A 132 -2.15 12.03 15.92
C ASP A 132 -3.61 12.30 15.56
N LYS A 133 -4.04 11.92 14.35
CA LYS A 133 -5.44 11.98 13.96
C LYS A 133 -6.32 11.09 14.85
N TYR A 134 -5.84 9.89 15.20
CA TYR A 134 -6.53 9.00 16.14
C TYR A 134 -6.61 9.61 17.54
N LYS A 135 -5.50 10.13 18.08
CA LYS A 135 -5.50 10.83 19.39
C LYS A 135 -6.48 12.00 19.42
N LYS A 136 -6.53 12.82 18.37
CA LYS A 136 -7.47 13.93 18.26
C LYS A 136 -8.92 13.43 18.29
N ARG A 137 -9.24 12.37 17.53
CA ARG A 137 -10.57 11.75 17.53
C ARG A 137 -10.96 11.17 18.88
N LEU A 138 -10.02 10.51 19.58
CA LEU A 138 -10.26 10.01 20.94
C LEU A 138 -10.66 11.14 21.90
N VAL A 139 -9.98 12.29 21.82
CA VAL A 139 -10.32 13.47 22.64
C VAL A 139 -11.73 13.99 22.33
N ASP A 140 -12.14 14.00 21.06
CA ASP A 140 -13.48 14.43 20.68
C ASP A 140 -14.55 13.44 21.18
N PHE A 141 -14.30 12.13 21.09
CA PHE A 141 -15.18 11.13 21.69
C PHE A 141 -15.25 11.21 23.21
N ASP A 142 -14.13 11.46 23.89
CA ASP A 142 -14.09 11.65 25.35
C ASP A 142 -14.92 12.87 25.77
N LYS A 143 -14.90 13.96 25.01
CA LYS A 143 -15.78 15.12 25.24
C LYS A 143 -17.25 14.74 25.04
N SER A 144 -17.57 14.03 23.96
CA SER A 144 -18.93 13.57 23.68
C SER A 144 -19.46 12.70 24.83
N LEU A 145 -18.65 11.76 25.32
CA LEU A 145 -19.02 10.85 26.41
C LEU A 145 -19.03 11.51 27.80
N LYS A 146 -18.41 12.69 27.96
CA LYS A 146 -18.61 13.52 29.15
C LYS A 146 -19.96 14.21 29.16
N ILE A 147 -20.49 14.57 27.99
CA ILE A 147 -21.79 15.23 27.83
C ILE A 147 -22.91 14.18 27.85
N GLU A 148 -22.73 13.09 27.10
CA GLU A 148 -23.68 11.98 26.97
C GLU A 148 -22.95 10.65 27.24
N PRO A 149 -22.91 10.18 28.49
CA PRO A 149 -22.15 8.99 28.88
C PRO A 149 -22.57 7.68 28.20
N ASN A 150 -23.78 7.65 27.65
CA ASN A 150 -24.40 6.48 27.01
C ASN A 150 -24.62 6.69 25.50
N ASN A 151 -23.87 7.59 24.88
CA ASN A 151 -23.93 7.79 23.43
C ASN A 151 -23.28 6.58 22.73
N ALA A 152 -24.11 5.70 22.15
CA ALA A 152 -23.68 4.46 21.51
C ALA A 152 -22.75 4.71 20.31
N ASP A 153 -23.02 5.74 19.51
CA ASP A 153 -22.20 6.11 18.35
C ASP A 153 -20.80 6.58 18.78
N ALA A 154 -20.71 7.36 19.86
CA ALA A 154 -19.44 7.82 20.41
C ALA A 154 -18.63 6.66 21.01
N LEU A 155 -19.27 5.71 21.70
CA LEU A 155 -18.61 4.49 22.20
C LEU A 155 -18.10 3.63 21.06
N LYS A 156 -18.93 3.40 20.03
CA LYS A 156 -18.55 2.64 18.83
C LYS A 156 -17.38 3.27 18.09
N GLY A 157 -17.45 4.58 17.83
CA GLY A 157 -16.38 5.32 17.17
C GLY A 157 -15.08 5.30 17.96
N ARG A 158 -15.12 5.43 19.30
CA ARG A 158 -13.93 5.36 20.16
C ARG A 158 -13.31 3.96 20.15
N ARG A 159 -14.14 2.94 20.21
CA ARG A 159 -13.79 1.51 20.16
C ARG A 159 -13.10 1.13 18.85
N GLU A 160 -13.62 1.56 17.71
CA GLU A 160 -12.99 1.36 16.40
C GLU A 160 -11.59 1.99 16.34
N ILE A 161 -11.43 3.21 16.87
CA ILE A 161 -10.13 3.88 16.94
C ILE A 161 -9.16 3.13 17.86
N TYR A 162 -9.61 2.63 19.01
CA TYR A 162 -8.79 1.78 19.87
C TYR A 162 -8.35 0.49 19.18
N SER A 163 -9.24 -0.16 18.43
CA SER A 163 -8.89 -1.33 17.61
C SER A 163 -7.84 -1.02 16.55
N MET A 164 -7.98 0.11 15.82
CA MET A 164 -6.97 0.57 14.85
C MET A 164 -5.62 0.88 15.48
N MET A 165 -5.60 1.28 16.76
CA MET A 165 -4.38 1.51 17.55
C MET A 165 -3.86 0.24 18.26
N LYS A 166 -4.50 -0.92 18.06
CA LYS A 166 -4.19 -2.20 18.73
C LYS A 166 -4.36 -2.15 20.26
N ARG A 167 -5.21 -1.26 20.77
CA ARG A 167 -5.56 -1.08 22.19
C ARG A 167 -6.83 -1.88 22.50
N TYR A 168 -6.68 -3.20 22.52
CA TYR A 168 -7.82 -4.11 22.52
C TYR A 168 -8.60 -4.12 23.83
N GLU A 169 -7.93 -3.92 24.97
CA GLU A 169 -8.60 -3.89 26.29
C GLU A 169 -9.55 -2.70 26.40
N GLU A 170 -9.12 -1.51 25.97
CA GLU A 170 -9.95 -0.32 25.96
C GLU A 170 -11.09 -0.44 24.92
N SER A 171 -10.80 -1.03 23.76
CA SER A 171 -11.80 -1.36 22.75
C SER A 171 -12.87 -2.32 23.28
N LEU A 172 -12.48 -3.36 24.02
CA LEU A 172 -13.42 -4.32 24.62
C LEU A 172 -14.27 -3.68 25.71
N THR A 173 -13.67 -2.76 26.48
CA THR A 173 -14.40 -2.01 27.52
C THR A 173 -15.53 -1.19 26.90
N ASP A 174 -15.23 -0.45 25.83
CA ASP A 174 -16.24 0.37 25.14
C ASP A 174 -17.29 -0.48 24.42
N LEU A 175 -16.90 -1.64 23.88
CA LEU A 175 -17.84 -2.61 23.31
C LEU A 175 -18.84 -3.11 24.36
N ASN A 176 -18.34 -3.59 25.50
CA ASN A 176 -19.20 -4.13 26.56
C ASN A 176 -20.19 -3.07 27.04
N LYS A 177 -19.72 -1.83 27.21
CA LYS A 177 -20.58 -0.71 27.58
C LYS A 177 -21.62 -0.40 26.48
N SER A 178 -21.25 -0.49 25.21
CA SER A 178 -22.18 -0.30 24.09
C SER A 178 -23.27 -1.38 24.06
N LEU A 179 -22.91 -2.63 24.37
CA LEU A 179 -23.85 -3.76 24.45
C LEU A 179 -24.78 -3.67 25.66
N GLU A 180 -24.34 -3.07 26.77
CA GLU A 180 -25.22 -2.76 27.91
C GLU A 180 -26.30 -1.72 27.56
N ILE A 181 -25.99 -0.79 26.65
CA ILE A 181 -26.91 0.27 26.21
C ILE A 181 -27.84 -0.25 25.10
N GLU A 182 -27.28 -0.95 24.10
CA GLU A 182 -28.01 -1.53 22.97
C GLU A 182 -27.70 -3.03 22.81
N PRO A 183 -28.36 -3.91 23.59
CA PRO A 183 -28.07 -5.34 23.60
C PRO A 183 -28.39 -6.07 22.28
N ASN A 184 -29.13 -5.44 21.37
CA ASN A 184 -29.52 -6.01 20.07
C ASN A 184 -28.81 -5.35 18.88
N ASN A 185 -27.76 -4.56 19.10
CA ASN A 185 -27.00 -3.98 18.00
C ASN A 185 -26.09 -5.05 17.36
N ALA A 186 -26.54 -5.65 16.25
CA ALA A 186 -25.81 -6.69 15.51
C ALA A 186 -24.51 -6.19 14.83
N LEU A 187 -24.21 -4.89 14.94
CA LEU A 187 -22.98 -4.25 14.47
C LEU A 187 -22.06 -3.81 15.63
N ALA A 188 -22.38 -4.23 16.87
CA ALA A 188 -21.50 -4.12 18.03
C ALA A 188 -20.37 -5.14 17.90
#